data_AF-A0A2N2WBW8-F1
#
_entry.id   AF-A0A2N2WBW8-F1
#
_cell.length_a   1.000
_cell.length_b   1.000
_cell.length_c   1.000
_cell.angle_alpha   90.00
_cell.angle_beta   90.00
_cell.angle_gamma   90.00
#
_symmetry.space_group_name_H-M   'P 1'
#
loop_
_entity.id
_entity.type
_entity.pdbx_description
1 polymer ?
#
loop_
_entity_poly.entity_id
_entity_poly.type
_entity_poly.pdbx_seq_one_letter_code
_entity_poly.pdbx_strand_id
1 'polypeptide(L)'
;MEVNDILLIKFLEKVVNSGRYDPELGLYFTKEQVAKYRNMKLEIYPNDHPPAHFHVKSRDKSIDAKFRLDSGEYMSGKITNQDKKAIFEYYNIPQVNQRLFEIWEKFHGDSNQKTKEGIDR
;
A
#
# COMPACT_ATOMS: atom_id res chain seq x y z
N MET A 1 -6.68 31.35 9.52
CA MET A 1 -5.84 30.29 8.93
C MET A 1 -6.79 29.47 8.08
N GLU A 2 -6.75 29.72 6.77
CA GLU A 2 -7.71 29.11 5.85
C GLU A 2 -7.40 27.62 5.71
N VAL A 3 -8.44 26.80 5.53
CA VAL A 3 -8.40 25.34 5.48
C VAL A 3 -7.34 24.78 4.50
N ASN A 4 -6.94 25.59 3.50
CA ASN A 4 -5.88 25.28 2.54
C ASN A 4 -4.49 25.10 3.18
N ASP A 5 -4.16 25.86 4.22
CA ASP A 5 -2.84 25.80 4.85
C ASP A 5 -2.63 24.45 5.56
N ILE A 6 -3.69 23.93 6.20
CA ILE A 6 -3.64 22.65 6.93
C ILE A 6 -3.46 21.48 5.96
N LEU A 7 -4.14 21.52 4.81
CA LEU A 7 -4.01 20.50 3.76
C LEU A 7 -2.62 20.53 3.14
N LEU A 8 -2.09 21.72 2.86
CA LEU A 8 -0.75 21.90 2.32
C LEU A 8 0.33 21.43 3.29
N ILE A 9 0.21 21.78 4.58
CA ILE A 9 1.14 21.32 5.63
C ILE A 9 1.12 19.79 5.72
N LYS A 10 -0.06 19.16 5.77
CA LYS A 10 -0.17 17.69 5.81
C LYS A 10 0.44 17.02 4.58
N PHE A 11 0.29 17.62 3.40
CA PHE A 11 0.90 17.12 2.19
C PHE A 11 2.43 17.23 2.25
N LEU A 12 2.95 18.41 2.61
CA LEU A 12 4.39 18.64 2.76
C LEU A 12 5.02 17.72 3.80
N GLU A 13 4.37 17.53 4.95
CA GLU A 13 4.80 16.57 5.97
C GLU A 13 4.88 15.14 5.42
N LYS A 14 3.90 14.72 4.61
CA LYS A 14 3.91 13.40 3.96
C LYS A 14 5.09 13.29 2.98
N VAL A 15 5.30 14.30 2.15
CA VAL A 15 6.40 14.36 1.17
C VAL A 15 7.77 14.31 1.85
N VAL A 16 8.00 15.14 2.87
CA VAL A 16 9.27 15.18 3.58
C VAL A 16 9.57 13.87 4.30
N ASN A 17 8.57 13.28 4.96
CA ASN A 17 8.80 12.08 5.77
C ASN A 17 8.85 10.77 4.96
N SER A 18 8.14 10.71 3.84
CA SER A 18 7.91 9.45 3.12
C SER A 18 8.00 9.53 1.60
N GLY A 19 8.14 10.75 1.06
CA GLY A 19 8.36 10.98 -0.36
C GLY A 19 9.78 10.59 -0.76
N ARG A 20 9.89 10.07 -1.97
CA ARG A 20 11.13 9.84 -2.69
C ARG A 20 10.95 10.40 -4.09
N TYR A 21 12.03 10.94 -4.64
CA TYR A 21 12.03 11.48 -5.98
C TYR A 21 12.89 10.57 -6.85
N ASP A 22 12.31 10.12 -7.95
CA ASP A 22 13.01 9.41 -9.01
C ASP A 22 12.87 10.22 -10.32
N PRO A 23 13.94 10.42 -11.10
CA PRO A 23 13.88 11.22 -12.33
C PRO A 23 12.92 10.70 -13.41
N GLU A 24 12.62 9.39 -13.44
CA GLU A 24 11.72 8.76 -14.42
C GLU A 24 10.28 8.65 -13.90
N LEU A 25 10.09 8.46 -12.59
CA LEU A 25 8.79 8.23 -11.94
C LEU A 25 8.22 9.47 -11.24
N GLY A 26 9.01 10.53 -11.07
CA GLY A 26 8.64 11.71 -10.31
C GLY A 26 8.62 11.47 -8.79
N LEU A 27 7.78 12.22 -8.07
CA LEU A 27 7.61 12.06 -6.63
C LEU A 27 6.73 10.82 -6.34
N TYR A 28 7.31 9.82 -5.69
CA TYR A 28 6.63 8.61 -5.26
C TYR A 28 6.79 8.38 -3.76
N PHE A 29 5.91 7.57 -3.18
CA PHE A 29 5.99 7.23 -1.75
C PHE A 29 6.34 5.75 -1.65
N THR A 30 7.37 5.40 -0.88
CA THR A 30 7.85 4.00 -0.78
C THR A 30 6.83 3.05 -0.14
N LYS A 31 5.73 3.59 0.39
CA LYS A 31 4.59 2.86 0.91
C LYS A 31 3.37 3.76 1.02
N GLU A 32 2.19 3.19 0.77
CA GLU A 32 0.93 3.86 1.07
C GLU A 32 0.20 3.09 2.19
N GLN A 33 -0.09 3.79 3.29
CA GLN A 33 -0.89 3.22 4.38
C GLN A 33 -2.35 3.22 3.95
N VAL A 34 -2.88 2.03 3.70
CA VAL A 34 -4.24 1.82 3.21
C VAL A 34 -5.25 1.98 4.35
N ALA A 35 -4.93 1.41 5.51
CA ALA A 35 -5.82 1.39 6.67
C ALA A 35 -5.05 1.21 7.99
N LYS A 36 -5.75 1.44 9.11
CA LYS A 36 -5.28 1.13 10.46
C LYS A 36 -6.31 0.24 11.17
N TYR A 37 -5.84 -0.82 11.78
CA TYR A 37 -6.63 -1.66 12.68
C TYR A 37 -5.83 -1.88 13.97
N ARG A 38 -6.35 -1.36 15.09
CA ARG A 38 -5.63 -1.34 16.39
C ARG A 38 -4.24 -0.68 16.26
N ASN A 39 -3.18 -1.38 16.68
CA ASN A 39 -1.78 -0.96 16.57
C ASN A 39 -1.11 -1.38 15.24
N MET A 40 -1.88 -1.94 14.29
CA MET A 40 -1.40 -2.43 13.01
C MET A 40 -1.75 -1.47 11.86
N LYS A 41 -0.89 -1.47 10.84
CA LYS A 41 -1.04 -0.74 9.59
C LYS A 41 -1.07 -1.73 8.44
N LEU A 42 -2.00 -1.52 7.51
CA LEU A 42 -2.01 -2.20 6.22
C LEU A 42 -1.31 -1.29 5.21
N GLU A 43 -0.28 -1.81 4.55
CA GLU A 43 0.57 -1.07 3.62
C GLU A 43 0.73 -1.84 2.31
N ILE A 44 0.78 -1.12 1.19
CA ILE A 44 1.19 -1.66 -0.12
C ILE A 44 2.45 -0.91 -0.54
N TYR A 45 3.45 -1.63 -1.04
CA TYR A 45 4.71 -1.05 -1.48
C TYR A 45 4.76 -0.97 -3.01
N PRO A 46 5.23 0.14 -3.60
CA PRO A 46 5.27 0.28 -5.06
C PRO A 46 6.25 -0.67 -5.76
N ASN A 47 7.19 -1.24 -5.03
CA ASN A 47 8.20 -2.17 -5.52
C ASN A 47 7.89 -3.63 -5.18
N ASP A 48 6.65 -3.93 -4.75
CA ASP A 48 6.24 -5.31 -4.54
C ASP A 48 6.07 -6.03 -5.88
N HIS A 49 6.38 -7.33 -5.89
CA HIS A 49 6.24 -8.18 -7.07
C HIS A 49 5.02 -9.10 -6.93
N PRO A 50 4.44 -9.58 -8.05
CA PRO A 50 3.43 -10.62 -8.03
C PRO A 50 3.88 -11.86 -7.22
N PRO A 51 2.97 -12.55 -6.50
CA PRO A 51 1.52 -12.31 -6.47
C PRO A 51 1.12 -11.03 -5.71
N ALA A 52 -0.04 -10.48 -6.06
CA ALA A 52 -0.55 -9.28 -5.41
C ALA A 52 -0.74 -9.50 -3.91
N HIS A 53 -0.14 -8.65 -3.09
CA HIS A 53 -0.15 -8.78 -1.64
C HIS A 53 -0.12 -7.43 -0.93
N PHE A 54 -0.55 -7.43 0.33
CA PHE A 54 -0.39 -6.30 1.24
C PHE A 54 0.37 -6.72 2.50
N HIS A 55 1.02 -5.75 3.12
CA HIS A 55 1.80 -5.93 4.35
C HIS A 55 1.00 -5.45 5.56
N VAL A 56 1.10 -6.20 6.66
CA VAL A 56 0.57 -5.81 7.96
C VAL A 56 1.73 -5.64 8.92
N LYS A 57 1.89 -4.43 9.45
CA LYS A 57 2.95 -4.10 10.40
C LYS A 57 2.42 -3.43 11.66
N SER A 58 2.88 -3.88 12.82
CA SER A 58 2.62 -3.19 14.08
C SER A 58 3.66 -2.12 14.37
N ARG A 59 3.29 -1.11 15.17
CA ARG A 59 4.19 -0.01 15.53
C ARG A 59 5.43 -0.46 16.31
N ASP A 60 5.27 -1.47 17.16
CA ASP A 60 6.33 -2.10 17.97
C ASP A 60 7.15 -3.14 17.20
N LYS A 61 6.86 -3.35 15.90
CA LYS A 61 7.52 -4.33 15.02
C LYS A 61 7.38 -5.79 15.50
N SER A 62 6.47 -6.08 16.42
CA SER A 62 6.15 -7.45 16.83
C SER A 62 5.40 -8.21 15.73
N ILE A 63 4.71 -7.50 14.84
CA ILE A 63 3.99 -8.00 13.67
C ILE A 63 4.63 -7.44 12.40
N ASP A 64 4.98 -8.33 11.48
CA ASP A 64 5.42 -8.04 10.12
C ASP A 64 5.04 -9.23 9.22
N ALA A 65 3.90 -9.14 8.55
CA ALA A 65 3.30 -10.24 7.82
C ALA A 65 2.73 -9.80 6.46
N LYS A 66 2.64 -10.75 5.53
CA LYS A 66 2.12 -10.55 4.18
C LYS A 66 0.85 -11.35 3.97
N PHE A 67 -0.11 -10.77 3.26
CA PHE A 67 -1.41 -11.36 2.96
C PHE A 67 -1.73 -11.18 1.48
N ARG A 68 -2.39 -12.18 0.91
CA ARG A 68 -2.86 -12.16 -0.47
C ARG A 68 -3.89 -11.07 -0.68
N LEU A 69 -3.75 -10.31 -1.75
CA LEU A 69 -4.71 -9.26 -2.09
C LEU A 69 -6.03 -9.83 -2.61
N ASP A 70 -6.00 -10.98 -3.28
CA ASP A 70 -7.16 -11.61 -3.93
C ASP A 70 -8.02 -12.47 -3.00
N SER A 71 -7.44 -13.04 -1.95
CA SER A 71 -8.15 -13.88 -0.98
C SER A 71 -8.10 -13.38 0.47
N GLY A 72 -7.22 -12.43 0.79
CA GLY A 72 -6.96 -12.02 2.19
C GLY A 72 -6.22 -13.06 3.01
N GLU A 73 -5.77 -14.16 2.40
CA GLU A 73 -5.09 -15.26 3.09
C GLU A 73 -3.67 -14.87 3.50
N TYR A 74 -3.25 -15.36 4.66
CA TYR A 74 -1.88 -15.19 5.14
C TYR A 74 -0.88 -15.91 4.22
N MET A 75 0.21 -15.22 3.86
CA MET A 75 1.30 -15.78 3.06
C MET A 75 2.53 -16.11 3.90
N SER A 76 3.07 -15.13 4.63
CA SER A 76 4.34 -15.26 5.36
C SER A 76 4.53 -14.17 6.41
N GLY A 77 5.54 -14.34 7.27
CA GLY A 77 5.94 -13.35 8.27
C GLY A 77 5.41 -13.60 9.68
N LYS A 78 5.74 -12.70 10.60
CA LYS A 78 5.50 -12.84 12.04
C LYS A 78 4.15 -12.24 12.42
N ILE A 79 3.22 -13.08 12.87
CA ILE A 79 1.90 -12.67 13.38
C ILE A 79 1.23 -13.85 14.11
N THR A 80 0.37 -13.58 15.10
CA THR A 80 -0.39 -14.61 15.83
C THR A 80 -1.60 -15.10 15.02
N ASN A 81 -2.11 -16.30 15.31
CA ASN A 81 -3.32 -16.82 14.65
C ASN A 81 -4.57 -15.97 14.96
N GLN A 82 -4.64 -15.40 16.17
CA GLN A 82 -5.74 -14.50 16.55
C GLN A 82 -5.72 -13.22 15.69
N ASP A 83 -4.54 -12.62 15.52
CA ASP A 83 -4.41 -11.42 14.70
C ASP A 83 -4.62 -11.71 13.20
N LYS A 84 -4.20 -12.90 12.71
CA LYS A 84 -4.53 -13.33 11.33
C LYS A 84 -6.04 -13.33 11.10
N LYS A 85 -6.81 -13.90 12.03
CA LYS A 85 -8.28 -13.93 11.94
C LYS A 85 -8.86 -12.52 11.94
N ALA A 86 -8.39 -11.65 12.84
CA ALA A 86 -8.85 -10.27 12.91
C ALA A 86 -8.53 -9.46 11.64
N ILE A 87 -7.34 -9.67 11.05
CA ILE A 87 -6.97 -9.06 9.77
C ILE A 87 -7.84 -9.57 8.63
N PHE A 88 -8.14 -10.88 8.59
CA PHE A 88 -9.03 -11.45 7.59
C PHE A 88 -10.45 -10.87 7.68
N GLU A 89 -11.00 -10.77 8.90
CA GLU A 89 -12.30 -10.12 9.14
C GLU A 89 -12.28 -8.64 8.70
N TYR A 90 -11.21 -7.91 9.02
CA TYR A 90 -11.05 -6.51 8.63
C TYR A 90 -10.88 -6.31 7.12
N TYR A 91 -10.14 -7.21 6.46
CA TYR A 91 -9.96 -7.24 5.01
C TYR A 91 -11.29 -7.47 4.28
N ASN A 92 -12.17 -8.29 4.83
CA ASN A 92 -13.50 -8.57 4.25
C ASN A 92 -14.49 -7.40 4.34
N ILE A 93 -14.11 -6.29 4.99
CA ILE A 93 -14.88 -5.05 4.92
C ILE A 93 -14.75 -4.48 3.48
N PRO A 94 -15.84 -4.30 2.73
CA PRO A 94 -15.78 -3.94 1.31
C PRO A 94 -14.92 -2.70 1.01
N GLN A 95 -15.01 -1.66 1.85
CA GLN A 95 -14.26 -0.42 1.66
C GLN A 95 -12.74 -0.62 1.86
N VAL A 96 -12.34 -1.51 2.77
CA VAL A 96 -10.93 -1.83 3.02
C VAL A 96 -10.37 -2.63 1.85
N ASN A 97 -11.10 -3.67 1.45
CA ASN A 97 -10.76 -4.50 0.30
C ASN A 97 -10.57 -3.67 -0.97
N GLN A 98 -11.59 -2.87 -1.32
CA GLN A 98 -11.57 -2.00 -2.49
C GLN A 98 -10.37 -1.06 -2.45
N ARG A 99 -10.10 -0.42 -1.30
CA ARG A 99 -8.98 0.51 -1.18
C ARG A 99 -7.62 -0.16 -1.36
N LEU A 100 -7.46 -1.41 -0.90
CA LEU A 100 -6.24 -2.18 -1.11
C LEU A 100 -6.03 -2.46 -2.61
N PHE A 101 -7.08 -2.87 -3.33
CA PHE A 101 -7.02 -3.06 -4.78
C PHE A 101 -6.70 -1.77 -5.53
N GLU A 102 -7.37 -0.65 -5.22
CA GLU A 102 -7.09 0.65 -5.85
C GLU A 102 -5.62 1.07 -5.71
N ILE A 103 -5.03 0.88 -4.53
CA ILE A 103 -3.64 1.23 -4.28
C ILE A 103 -2.69 0.25 -4.99
N TRP A 104 -3.03 -1.04 -5.04
CA TRP A 104 -2.25 -2.01 -5.81
C TRP A 104 -2.23 -1.65 -7.29
N GLU A 105 -3.38 -1.40 -7.90
CA GLU A 105 -3.52 -1.01 -9.31
C GLU A 105 -2.80 0.30 -9.60
N LYS A 106 -2.87 1.29 -8.69
CA LYS A 106 -2.13 2.54 -8.82
C LYS A 106 -0.61 2.32 -8.97
N PHE A 107 -0.05 1.32 -8.30
CA PHE A 107 1.39 1.07 -8.33
C PHE A 107 1.81 0.03 -9.38
N HIS A 108 0.93 -0.91 -9.74
CA HIS A 108 1.29 -2.09 -10.54
C HIS A 108 0.41 -2.29 -11.79
N GLY A 109 -0.69 -1.54 -11.92
CA GLY A 109 -1.71 -1.70 -12.96
C GLY A 109 -1.31 -1.18 -14.34
N ASP A 110 -0.11 -0.60 -14.52
CA ASP A 110 0.28 0.01 -15.79
C ASP A 110 1.70 -0.34 -16.27
N SER A 111 2.03 -1.63 -16.26
CA SER A 111 3.21 -2.17 -16.95
C SER A 111 2.95 -2.50 -18.44
N ASN A 112 1.80 -2.09 -19.02
CA ASN A 112 1.38 -2.54 -20.36
C ASN A 112 0.94 -1.45 -21.36
N GLN A 113 1.33 -0.18 -21.16
CA GLN A 113 1.09 0.87 -22.17
C GLN A 113 2.34 1.56 -22.75
N LYS A 114 3.57 1.18 -22.36
CA LYS A 114 4.82 1.77 -22.91
C LYS A 114 5.58 0.91 -23.93
N THR A 115 4.96 -0.12 -24.53
CA THR A 115 5.60 -0.95 -25.58
C THR A 115 4.89 -0.93 -26.94
N LYS A 116 3.92 -0.02 -27.16
CA LYS A 116 3.21 0.10 -28.46
C LYS A 116 3.42 1.41 -29.21
N GLU A 117 4.47 2.16 -28.91
CA GLU A 117 4.99 3.21 -29.82
C GLU A 117 6.51 3.04 -29.92
N GLY A 118 6.95 2.26 -30.91
CA GLY A 118 8.37 1.98 -31.08
C GLY A 118 8.71 0.76 -31.94
N ILE A 119 7.76 0.20 -32.69
CA ILE A 119 8.07 -0.65 -33.85
C ILE A 119 7.00 -0.36 -34.90
N ASP A 120 7.19 0.70 -35.68
CA ASP A 120 7.00 0.53 -37.11
C ASP A 120 8.01 1.41 -37.85
N ARG A 121 8.45 0.84 -38.97
CA ARG A 121 9.65 1.16 -39.75
C ARG A 121 9.60 2.49 -40.47
#